data_AF-A0A1Q5DXT7-F1
#
_entry.id   AF-A0A1Q5DXT7-F1
#
_cell.length_a   1.000
_cell.length_b   1.000
_cell.length_c   1.000
_cell.angle_alpha   90.00
_cell.angle_beta   90.00
_cell.angle_gamma   90.00
#
_symmetry.space_group_name_H-M   'P 1'
#
loop_
_entity.id
_entity.type
_entity.pdbx_description
1 polymer ?
#
loop_
_entity_poly.entity_id
_entity_poly.type
_entity_poly.pdbx_seq_one_letter_code
_entity_poly.pdbx_strand_id
1 'polypeptide(L)'
;MGRSKHLISAIAITAAGAALLAGCSSGDSDSDAAEPAASSPVASSPAASPSASATPYTEPAECASLGLKSEATLAGKDLAGCLSAAFAAYGTGTENLLVGDRSGTTRFRVGDDPALAGDVDGADGKHAANSYVSVGGEEWIKSDGVWEKSDSKEEVDSELGRKYRTVSDPQGIPDLVGSFATWKVDTEKALISLENGKNVEAWRVTNAQHFDYQGSEVVEYIVWLDDDGTPVGVQNTSNTAGKSNTYVQHFYDLGQPVTIEAPPQ
;
A
#
# COMPACT_ATOMS: atom_id res chain seq x y z
N MET A 1 49.33 -12.60 -2.00
CA MET A 1 49.89 -11.25 -2.22
C MET A 1 48.91 -10.46 -3.07
N GLY A 2 48.58 -9.23 -2.68
CA GLY A 2 47.68 -8.35 -3.46
C GLY A 2 46.56 -7.71 -2.62
N ARG A 3 46.94 -6.84 -1.68
CA ARG A 3 46.06 -5.90 -0.96
C ARG A 3 45.83 -4.66 -1.83
N SER A 4 44.58 -4.23 -1.98
CA SER A 4 44.17 -2.84 -2.28
C SER A 4 42.94 -2.58 -1.41
N LYS A 5 42.88 -1.85 -0.29
CA LYS A 5 43.42 -0.55 0.16
C LYS A 5 42.83 0.69 -0.56
N HIS A 6 41.80 1.22 0.11
CA HIS A 6 41.34 2.61 0.24
C HIS A 6 40.67 3.22 -1.01
N LEU A 7 39.52 3.88 -0.90
CA LEU A 7 39.39 5.21 -0.29
C LEU A 7 37.98 5.46 0.25
N ILE A 8 37.92 5.92 1.49
CA ILE A 8 36.76 6.55 2.15
C ILE A 8 36.84 8.04 1.79
N SER A 9 35.87 8.55 1.04
CA SER A 9 35.72 9.99 0.82
C SER A 9 34.77 10.56 1.88
N ALA A 10 35.35 11.32 2.80
CA ALA A 10 34.63 12.17 3.73
C ALA A 10 34.09 13.41 3.01
N ILE A 11 32.79 13.69 3.17
CA ILE A 11 32.17 14.93 2.68
C ILE A 11 32.27 15.98 3.80
N ALA A 12 32.94 17.08 3.49
CA ALA A 12 33.11 18.23 4.35
C ALA A 12 31.84 19.10 4.38
N ILE A 13 31.39 19.46 5.58
CA ILE A 13 30.31 20.43 5.81
C ILE A 13 30.94 21.83 5.86
N THR A 14 30.63 22.67 4.88
CA THR A 14 31.02 24.08 4.88
C THR A 14 29.83 24.92 5.34
N ALA A 15 29.95 25.51 6.53
CA ALA A 15 29.09 26.57 7.02
C ALA A 15 29.58 27.92 6.49
N ALA A 16 28.66 28.75 5.98
CA ALA A 16 28.87 30.18 5.79
C ALA A 16 27.59 30.92 6.17
N GLY A 17 27.70 31.82 7.14
CA GLY A 17 26.61 32.64 7.65
C GLY A 17 26.67 34.09 7.18
N ALA A 18 25.70 34.86 7.70
CA ALA A 18 25.59 36.33 7.76
C ALA A 18 25.35 37.02 6.38
N ALA A 19 24.59 38.10 6.24
CA ALA A 19 23.86 38.98 7.14
C ALA A 19 23.12 40.06 6.31
N LEU A 20 22.03 40.60 6.88
CA LEU A 20 21.50 41.98 6.78
C LEU A 20 20.84 42.51 5.48
N LEU A 21 19.67 43.14 5.67
CA LEU A 21 19.26 44.53 5.32
C LEU A 21 17.71 44.55 5.13
N ALA A 22 16.91 45.02 6.10
CA ALA A 22 16.49 46.42 6.31
C ALA A 22 15.70 47.03 5.13
N GLY A 23 14.42 47.36 5.36
CA GLY A 23 13.61 48.16 4.44
C GLY A 23 12.14 48.33 4.89
N CYS A 24 11.89 49.35 5.72
CA CYS A 24 10.55 49.87 6.03
C CYS A 24 10.02 50.74 4.88
N SER A 25 8.70 50.77 4.67
CA SER A 25 7.98 52.04 4.53
C SER A 25 6.48 51.88 4.79
N SER A 26 6.00 52.62 5.80
CA SER A 26 4.63 53.15 5.95
C SER A 26 4.27 53.97 4.68
N GLY A 27 3.05 54.16 4.23
CA GLY A 27 1.75 54.32 4.89
C GLY A 27 1.15 55.60 4.30
N ASP A 28 0.00 55.52 3.64
CA ASP A 28 -0.78 56.69 3.23
C ASP A 28 -2.25 56.39 3.50
N SER A 29 -2.88 57.34 4.19
CA SER A 29 -4.29 57.35 4.55
C SER A 29 -4.96 58.45 3.75
N ASP A 30 -6.14 58.19 3.16
CA ASP A 30 -7.16 59.24 3.11
C ASP A 30 -8.60 58.68 2.93
N SER A 31 -9.38 58.93 3.98
CA SER A 31 -10.76 59.42 4.07
C SER A 31 -11.93 58.80 3.28
N ASP A 32 -12.83 58.19 4.07
CA ASP A 32 -14.29 58.32 4.15
C ASP A 32 -15.16 58.56 2.90
N ALA A 33 -16.09 57.61 2.65
CA ALA A 33 -17.48 57.91 2.31
C ALA A 33 -18.41 56.71 2.63
N ALA A 34 -19.61 57.03 3.09
CA ALA A 34 -20.59 56.16 3.72
C ALA A 34 -21.28 55.10 2.81
N GLU A 35 -21.84 54.11 3.52
CA GLU A 35 -22.66 52.94 3.12
C GLU A 35 -23.80 53.20 2.12
N PRO A 36 -24.30 52.16 1.42
CA PRO A 36 -25.37 51.37 2.03
C PRO A 36 -25.27 49.84 1.83
N ALA A 37 -25.75 49.11 2.85
CA ALA A 37 -26.00 47.68 2.87
C ALA A 37 -26.67 47.13 1.59
N ALA A 38 -26.03 46.12 1.00
CA ALA A 38 -26.64 45.22 0.03
C ALA A 38 -26.63 43.79 0.60
N SER A 39 -27.82 43.27 0.89
CA SER A 39 -28.03 41.87 1.26
C SER A 39 -27.52 40.95 0.15
N SER A 40 -26.47 40.18 0.42
CA SER A 40 -26.08 39.05 -0.42
C SER A 40 -26.74 37.76 0.10
N PRO A 41 -27.14 36.86 -0.81
CA PRO A 41 -27.91 35.67 -0.46
C PRO A 41 -27.06 34.71 0.38
N VAL A 42 -27.70 34.08 1.36
CA VAL A 42 -27.14 32.93 2.08
C VAL A 42 -26.77 31.87 1.04
N ALA A 43 -25.47 31.66 0.85
CA ALA A 43 -24.97 30.48 0.15
C ALA A 43 -25.36 29.27 1.02
N SER A 44 -26.32 28.49 0.53
CA SER A 44 -26.59 27.16 1.08
C SER A 44 -25.30 26.34 0.96
N SER A 45 -24.61 26.17 2.09
CA SER A 45 -23.51 25.22 2.20
C SER A 45 -24.03 23.86 1.76
N PRO A 46 -23.36 23.15 0.82
CA PRO A 46 -23.75 21.79 0.47
C PRO A 46 -23.79 20.97 1.76
N ALA A 47 -24.91 20.28 2.00
CA ALA A 47 -25.00 19.31 3.08
C ALA A 47 -23.82 18.34 2.94
N ALA A 48 -23.02 18.19 3.99
CA ALA A 48 -22.00 17.18 4.04
C ALA A 48 -22.68 15.82 3.75
N SER A 49 -22.33 15.19 2.63
CA SER A 49 -22.70 13.80 2.39
C SER A 49 -22.27 12.98 3.60
N PRO A 50 -23.11 12.06 4.11
CA PRO A 50 -22.70 11.23 5.23
C PRO A 50 -21.45 10.47 4.81
N SER A 51 -20.31 10.75 5.46
CA SER A 51 -19.15 9.87 5.40
C SER A 51 -19.64 8.53 5.95
N ALA A 52 -19.74 7.53 5.08
CA ALA A 52 -19.98 6.16 5.50
C ALA A 52 -18.93 5.84 6.57
N SER A 53 -19.37 5.61 7.81
CA SER A 53 -18.44 5.29 8.89
C SER A 53 -18.01 3.84 8.72
N ALA A 54 -16.73 3.55 8.95
CA ALA A 54 -16.22 2.19 8.92
C ALA A 54 -17.04 1.30 9.87
N THR A 55 -17.47 0.14 9.38
CA THR A 55 -18.08 -0.89 10.23
C THR A 55 -17.01 -1.38 11.21
N PRO A 56 -17.32 -1.52 12.52
CA PRO A 56 -16.34 -2.03 13.47
C PRO A 56 -15.94 -3.46 13.14
N TYR A 57 -14.63 -3.72 13.09
CA TYR A 57 -14.08 -5.05 12.86
C TYR A 57 -14.48 -6.00 14.00
N THR A 58 -14.90 -7.20 13.63
CA THR A 58 -15.14 -8.32 14.54
C THR A 58 -14.25 -9.45 14.07
N GLU A 59 -13.38 -9.94 14.96
CA GLU A 59 -12.47 -11.05 14.66
C GLU A 59 -13.23 -12.27 14.11
N PRO A 60 -12.88 -12.73 12.90
CA PRO A 60 -13.45 -13.96 12.34
C PRO A 60 -13.11 -15.20 13.18
N ALA A 61 -14.00 -16.17 13.21
CA ALA A 61 -13.80 -17.41 13.97
C ALA A 61 -12.56 -18.19 13.51
N GLU A 62 -12.25 -18.11 12.21
CA GLU A 62 -11.06 -18.67 11.60
C GLU A 62 -9.78 -18.09 12.23
N CYS A 63 -9.75 -16.78 12.47
CA CYS A 63 -8.61 -16.10 13.10
C CYS A 63 -8.50 -16.42 14.60
N ALA A 64 -9.63 -16.40 15.32
CA ALA A 64 -9.64 -16.75 16.74
C ALA A 64 -9.15 -18.19 17.00
N SER A 65 -9.37 -19.09 16.04
CA SER A 65 -8.96 -20.50 16.12
C SER A 65 -7.49 -20.74 15.76
N LEU A 66 -6.81 -19.77 15.14
CA LEU A 66 -5.45 -19.92 14.63
C LEU A 66 -4.43 -20.14 15.76
N GLY A 67 -4.70 -19.59 16.95
CA GLY A 67 -3.84 -19.75 18.11
C GLY A 67 -2.51 -19.02 17.98
N LEU A 68 -2.54 -17.79 17.44
CA LEU A 68 -1.38 -16.90 17.33
C LEU A 68 -0.73 -16.69 18.69
N LYS A 69 0.52 -17.14 18.80
CA LYS A 69 1.38 -16.96 19.97
C LYS A 69 2.82 -17.27 19.58
N SER A 70 3.73 -16.82 20.43
CA SER A 70 5.17 -17.06 20.34
C SER A 70 5.48 -18.52 19.99
N GLU A 71 6.29 -18.71 18.95
CA GLU A 71 6.78 -20.01 18.48
C GLU A 71 5.69 -21.03 18.09
N ALA A 72 4.44 -20.60 17.85
CA ALA A 72 3.42 -21.49 17.33
C ALA A 72 3.77 -21.99 15.92
N THR A 73 3.31 -23.20 15.61
CA THR A 73 3.35 -23.75 14.26
C THR A 73 1.92 -23.79 13.74
N LEU A 74 1.68 -23.16 12.60
CA LEU A 74 0.35 -23.04 12.00
C LEU A 74 0.27 -23.88 10.73
N ALA A 75 -0.89 -24.47 10.46
CA ALA A 75 -1.15 -25.05 9.15
C ALA A 75 -1.43 -23.90 8.16
N GLY A 76 -0.84 -23.96 6.96
CA GLY A 76 -1.02 -22.87 5.98
C GLY A 76 -2.47 -22.71 5.51
N LYS A 77 -3.26 -23.79 5.50
CA LYS A 77 -4.71 -23.71 5.23
C LYS A 77 -5.48 -22.92 6.28
N ASP A 78 -5.13 -23.07 7.55
CA ASP A 78 -5.80 -22.36 8.64
C ASP A 78 -5.40 -20.88 8.63
N LEU A 79 -4.11 -20.60 8.39
CA LEU A 79 -3.60 -19.23 8.22
C LEU A 79 -4.24 -18.53 7.01
N ALA A 80 -4.34 -19.22 5.86
CA ALA A 80 -5.02 -18.72 4.68
C ALA A 80 -6.51 -18.48 4.94
N GLY A 81 -7.18 -19.38 5.68
CA GLY A 81 -8.57 -19.21 6.09
C GLY A 81 -8.78 -17.95 6.93
N CYS A 82 -7.92 -17.69 7.91
CA CYS A 82 -7.95 -16.44 8.68
C CYS A 82 -7.74 -15.21 7.78
N LEU A 83 -6.73 -15.20 6.92
CA LEU A 83 -6.46 -14.07 6.02
C LEU A 83 -7.64 -13.76 5.11
N SER A 84 -8.22 -14.78 4.47
CA SER A 84 -9.42 -14.62 3.63
C SER A 84 -10.60 -14.05 4.42
N ALA A 85 -10.85 -14.59 5.63
CA ALA A 85 -11.94 -14.15 6.48
C ALA A 85 -11.73 -12.71 6.98
N ALA A 86 -10.50 -12.34 7.33
CA ALA A 86 -10.17 -11.00 7.81
C ALA A 86 -10.32 -9.95 6.70
N PHE A 87 -9.77 -10.21 5.49
CA PHE A 87 -10.00 -9.31 4.35
C PHE A 87 -11.48 -9.16 4.03
N ALA A 88 -12.25 -10.26 4.05
CA ALA A 88 -13.70 -10.21 3.83
C ALA A 88 -14.44 -9.41 4.92
N ALA A 89 -14.03 -9.54 6.19
CA ALA A 89 -14.62 -8.81 7.31
C ALA A 89 -14.35 -7.30 7.23
N TYR A 90 -13.18 -6.89 6.75
CA TYR A 90 -12.87 -5.48 6.50
C TYR A 90 -13.55 -4.95 5.22
N GLY A 91 -13.63 -5.77 4.16
CA GLY A 91 -14.28 -5.45 2.89
C GLY A 91 -13.52 -4.42 2.03
N THR A 92 -12.70 -3.56 2.62
CA THR A 92 -11.96 -2.49 1.96
C THR A 92 -10.63 -2.25 2.64
N GLY A 93 -9.69 -1.60 1.94
CA GLY A 93 -8.44 -1.18 2.55
C GLY A 93 -7.52 -0.48 1.57
N THR A 94 -6.38 -0.05 2.11
CA THR A 94 -5.26 0.50 1.36
C THR A 94 -4.03 -0.37 1.58
N GLU A 95 -3.22 -0.51 0.54
CA GLU A 95 -1.96 -1.21 0.52
C GLU A 95 -0.86 -0.26 0.06
N ASN A 96 0.29 -0.28 0.71
CA ASN A 96 1.53 0.18 0.11
C ASN A 96 2.33 -1.03 -0.35
N LEU A 97 2.82 -1.00 -1.60
CA LEU A 97 3.68 -2.02 -2.17
C LEU A 97 5.04 -1.39 -2.49
N LEU A 98 6.10 -1.97 -1.92
CA LEU A 98 7.48 -1.62 -2.19
C LEU A 98 8.18 -2.75 -2.95
N VAL A 99 8.74 -2.44 -4.12
CA VAL A 99 9.55 -3.37 -4.93
C VAL A 99 10.85 -2.68 -5.33
N GLY A 100 11.95 -3.05 -4.68
CA GLY A 100 13.22 -2.32 -4.79
C GLY A 100 13.04 -0.86 -4.35
N ASP A 101 13.45 0.09 -5.20
CA ASP A 101 13.31 1.52 -4.91
C ASP A 101 11.97 2.13 -5.39
N ARG A 102 11.03 1.29 -5.84
CA ARG A 102 9.73 1.75 -6.35
C ARG A 102 8.62 1.45 -5.37
N SER A 103 7.78 2.45 -5.12
CA SER A 103 6.60 2.34 -4.28
C SER A 103 5.33 2.47 -5.12
N GLY A 104 4.26 1.82 -4.67
CA GLY A 104 2.92 2.00 -5.18
C GLY A 104 1.92 2.00 -4.04
N THR A 105 0.80 2.69 -4.24
CA THR A 105 -0.31 2.68 -3.30
C THR A 105 -1.54 2.17 -4.00
N THR A 106 -2.20 1.19 -3.39
CA THR A 106 -3.36 0.50 -3.95
C THR A 106 -4.53 0.60 -2.98
N ARG A 107 -5.71 0.93 -3.48
CA ARG A 107 -6.97 0.85 -2.75
C ARG A 107 -7.75 -0.33 -3.28
N PHE A 108 -8.31 -1.12 -2.38
CA PHE A 108 -9.05 -2.32 -2.74
C PHE A 108 -10.41 -2.38 -2.07
N ARG A 109 -11.32 -3.10 -2.73
CA ARG A 109 -12.59 -3.56 -2.21
C ARG A 109 -12.72 -5.04 -2.55
N VAL A 110 -13.13 -5.85 -1.57
CA VAL A 110 -13.37 -7.29 -1.71
C VAL A 110 -14.84 -7.62 -1.46
N GLY A 111 -15.25 -8.86 -1.76
CA GLY A 111 -16.64 -9.31 -1.63
C GLY A 111 -17.38 -9.33 -2.97
N ASP A 112 -18.67 -8.98 -2.96
CA ASP A 112 -19.57 -9.18 -4.11
C ASP A 112 -19.27 -8.26 -5.32
N ASP A 113 -18.66 -7.09 -5.09
CA ASP A 113 -18.28 -6.13 -6.13
C ASP A 113 -16.79 -5.76 -5.98
N PRO A 114 -15.87 -6.70 -6.25
CA PRO A 114 -14.46 -6.47 -6.02
C PRO A 114 -13.93 -5.40 -6.98
N ALA A 115 -13.07 -4.53 -6.46
CA ALA A 115 -12.47 -3.46 -7.24
C ALA A 115 -11.09 -3.11 -6.68
N LEU A 116 -10.20 -2.66 -7.57
CA LEU A 116 -8.82 -2.33 -7.24
C LEU A 116 -8.41 -1.07 -8.01
N ALA A 117 -7.76 -0.12 -7.36
CA ALA A 117 -7.14 0.99 -8.07
C ALA A 117 -5.82 1.37 -7.39
N GLY A 118 -4.77 1.50 -8.17
CA GLY A 118 -3.46 1.84 -7.63
C GLY A 118 -2.68 2.81 -8.50
N ASP A 119 -1.79 3.53 -7.84
CA ASP A 119 -0.81 4.43 -8.42
C ASP A 119 0.59 3.88 -8.13
N VAL A 120 1.45 3.90 -9.14
CA VAL A 120 2.82 3.39 -9.08
C VAL A 120 3.78 4.52 -9.42
N ASP A 121 4.76 4.73 -8.55
CA ASP A 121 5.77 5.75 -8.76
C ASP A 121 6.72 5.38 -9.90
N GLY A 122 7.16 6.40 -10.63
CA GLY A 122 8.18 6.29 -11.66
C GLY A 122 9.55 5.97 -11.05
N ALA A 123 10.43 5.39 -11.87
CA ALA A 123 11.83 5.14 -11.46
C ALA A 123 12.61 6.44 -11.16
N ASP A 124 12.12 7.56 -11.66
CA ASP A 124 12.61 8.93 -11.42
C ASP A 124 12.03 9.56 -10.14
N GLY A 125 11.22 8.82 -9.38
CA GLY A 125 10.51 9.32 -8.19
C GLY A 125 9.27 10.15 -8.51
N LYS A 126 8.85 10.23 -9.78
CA LYS A 126 7.61 10.91 -10.14
C LYS A 126 6.42 10.10 -9.62
N HIS A 127 5.63 10.73 -8.75
CA HIS A 127 4.46 10.08 -8.19
C HIS A 127 3.42 9.72 -9.28
N ALA A 128 2.81 8.54 -9.15
CA ALA A 128 1.74 8.05 -10.04
C ALA A 128 2.11 8.14 -11.54
N ALA A 129 3.35 7.79 -11.88
CA ALA A 129 3.80 7.74 -13.27
C ALA A 129 3.03 6.68 -14.06
N ASN A 130 2.63 5.59 -13.40
CA ASN A 130 1.71 4.59 -13.90
C ASN A 130 0.56 4.43 -12.93
N SER A 131 -0.61 4.05 -13.41
CA SER A 131 -1.78 3.78 -12.57
C SER A 131 -2.55 2.59 -13.13
N TYR A 132 -3.39 1.96 -12.34
CA TYR A 132 -4.27 0.90 -12.81
C TYR A 132 -5.61 0.96 -12.09
N VAL A 133 -6.66 0.49 -12.77
CA VAL A 133 -8.00 0.33 -12.21
C VAL A 133 -8.55 -1.01 -12.68
N SER A 134 -9.16 -1.77 -11.77
CA SER A 134 -10.00 -2.92 -12.07
C SER A 134 -11.35 -2.69 -11.37
N VAL A 135 -12.43 -2.59 -12.13
CA VAL A 135 -13.78 -2.39 -11.59
C VAL A 135 -14.81 -2.93 -12.57
N GLY A 136 -15.85 -3.61 -12.07
CA GLY A 136 -16.93 -4.15 -12.92
C GLY A 136 -16.48 -5.20 -13.94
N GLY A 137 -15.36 -5.90 -13.67
CA GLY A 137 -14.77 -6.88 -14.59
C GLY A 137 -13.98 -6.26 -15.75
N GLU A 138 -13.82 -4.95 -15.75
CA GLU A 138 -13.01 -4.22 -16.71
C GLU A 138 -11.69 -3.77 -16.06
N GLU A 139 -10.63 -3.68 -16.86
CA GLU A 139 -9.31 -3.28 -16.40
C GLU A 139 -8.78 -2.14 -17.27
N TRP A 140 -8.14 -1.16 -16.64
CA TRP A 140 -7.48 -0.04 -17.29
C TRP A 140 -6.09 0.14 -16.72
N ILE A 141 -5.15 0.49 -17.58
CA ILE A 141 -3.81 0.87 -17.17
C ILE A 141 -3.49 2.25 -17.71
N LYS A 142 -2.86 3.07 -16.88
CA LYS A 142 -2.34 4.38 -17.24
C LYS A 142 -0.84 4.28 -17.46
N SER A 143 -0.38 4.69 -18.63
CA SER A 143 1.05 4.86 -18.95
C SER A 143 1.24 6.23 -19.59
N ASP A 144 2.30 6.95 -19.19
CA ASP A 144 2.63 8.28 -19.71
C ASP A 144 1.46 9.28 -19.73
N GLY A 145 0.54 9.16 -18.76
CA GLY A 145 -0.60 10.07 -18.64
C GLY A 145 -1.87 9.61 -19.35
N VAL A 146 -1.81 8.55 -20.17
CA VAL A 146 -2.92 8.07 -21.00
C VAL A 146 -3.50 6.79 -20.39
N TRP A 147 -4.82 6.73 -20.24
CA TRP A 147 -5.55 5.53 -19.81
C TRP A 147 -5.93 4.68 -21.02
N GLU A 148 -5.65 3.39 -20.93
CA GLU A 148 -6.03 2.41 -21.95
C GLU A 148 -6.75 1.24 -21.28
N LYS A 149 -7.80 0.74 -21.93
CA LYS A 149 -8.54 -0.43 -21.47
C LYS A 149 -7.78 -1.71 -21.87
N SER A 150 -7.62 -2.63 -20.93
CA SER A 150 -6.77 -3.82 -21.09
C SER A 150 -7.38 -4.93 -21.97
N ASP A 151 -8.61 -4.78 -22.48
CA ASP A 151 -9.31 -5.77 -23.30
C ASP A 151 -8.92 -5.74 -24.79
N SER A 152 -8.02 -4.83 -25.19
CA SER A 152 -7.36 -4.90 -26.50
C SER A 152 -6.40 -6.09 -26.54
N LYS A 153 -6.66 -7.06 -27.43
CA LYS A 153 -5.75 -8.18 -27.72
C LYS A 153 -4.38 -7.76 -28.28
N GLU A 154 -4.17 -6.47 -28.55
CA GLU A 154 -2.86 -5.89 -28.84
C GLU A 154 -2.26 -5.36 -27.53
N GLU A 155 -1.03 -5.82 -27.27
CA GLU A 155 -0.19 -5.56 -26.12
C GLU A 155 -0.29 -4.10 -25.63
N VAL A 156 -1.02 -3.88 -24.53
CA VAL A 156 -0.77 -2.70 -23.71
C VAL A 156 0.58 -2.90 -23.04
N ASP A 157 1.55 -2.09 -23.43
CA ASP A 157 2.92 -2.06 -22.93
C ASP A 157 2.95 -1.42 -21.52
N SER A 158 2.29 -2.09 -20.57
CA SER A 158 2.23 -1.69 -19.17
C SER A 158 2.46 -2.88 -18.23
N GLU A 159 3.48 -3.67 -18.54
CA GLU A 159 3.94 -4.82 -17.75
C GLU A 159 4.07 -4.47 -16.25
N LEU A 160 4.50 -3.23 -15.94
CA LEU A 160 4.60 -2.72 -14.57
C LEU A 160 3.23 -2.60 -13.87
N GLY A 161 2.26 -1.93 -14.51
CA GLY A 161 0.91 -1.77 -13.96
C GLY A 161 0.22 -3.12 -13.76
N ARG A 162 0.38 -4.04 -14.72
CA ARG A 162 -0.13 -5.42 -14.62
C ARG A 162 0.51 -6.22 -13.48
N LYS A 163 1.83 -6.08 -13.27
CA LYS A 163 2.55 -6.72 -12.16
C LYS A 163 2.05 -6.20 -10.82
N TYR A 164 1.98 -4.87 -10.65
CA TYR A 164 1.48 -4.26 -9.42
C TYR A 164 0.04 -4.68 -9.14
N ARG A 165 -0.86 -4.60 -10.12
CA ARG A 165 -2.24 -5.11 -10.01
C ARG A 165 -2.31 -6.57 -9.57
N THR A 166 -1.44 -7.43 -10.11
CA THR A 166 -1.44 -8.86 -9.78
C THR A 166 -0.95 -9.12 -8.36
N VAL A 167 0.07 -8.39 -7.91
CA VAL A 167 0.63 -8.56 -6.56
C VAL A 167 -0.28 -7.91 -5.51
N SER A 168 -0.94 -6.81 -5.84
CA SER A 168 -1.85 -6.08 -4.95
C SER A 168 -3.28 -6.63 -4.90
N ASP A 169 -3.56 -7.79 -5.52
CA ASP A 169 -4.85 -8.46 -5.34
C ASP A 169 -4.88 -9.12 -3.94
N PRO A 170 -5.76 -8.66 -3.01
CA PRO A 170 -5.81 -9.23 -1.66
C PRO A 170 -6.16 -10.72 -1.64
N GLN A 171 -6.77 -11.27 -2.69
CA GLN A 171 -7.06 -12.71 -2.79
C GLN A 171 -5.82 -13.54 -3.14
N GLY A 172 -4.81 -12.96 -3.78
CA GLY A 172 -3.58 -13.69 -4.13
C GLY A 172 -2.77 -14.13 -2.91
N ILE A 173 -2.89 -13.39 -1.80
CA ILE A 173 -2.17 -13.64 -0.55
C ILE A 173 -2.64 -14.94 0.14
N PRO A 174 -3.93 -15.11 0.51
CA PRO A 174 -4.38 -16.36 1.12
C PRO A 174 -4.17 -17.58 0.21
N ASP A 175 -4.32 -17.42 -1.11
CA ASP A 175 -4.06 -18.51 -2.07
C ASP A 175 -2.61 -19.00 -2.00
N LEU A 176 -1.65 -18.07 -2.02
CA LEU A 176 -0.24 -18.41 -1.90
C LEU A 176 0.09 -18.96 -0.51
N VAL A 177 -0.44 -18.35 0.55
CA VAL A 177 -0.22 -18.82 1.94
C VAL A 177 -0.73 -20.25 2.14
N GLY A 178 -1.89 -20.57 1.57
CA GLY A 178 -2.52 -21.89 1.65
C GLY A 178 -1.79 -22.97 0.86
N SER A 179 -0.89 -22.60 -0.06
CA SER A 179 -0.07 -23.55 -0.81
C SER A 179 1.06 -24.17 0.03
N PHE A 180 1.49 -23.48 1.10
CA PHE A 180 2.48 -23.98 2.03
C PHE A 180 1.83 -24.80 3.15
N ALA A 181 2.42 -25.96 3.49
CA ALA A 181 1.84 -26.82 4.52
C ALA A 181 1.93 -26.20 5.92
N THR A 182 3.05 -25.56 6.24
CA THR A 182 3.41 -25.19 7.61
C THR A 182 4.00 -23.80 7.67
N TRP A 183 3.62 -23.04 8.69
CA TRP A 183 4.14 -21.71 8.99
C TRP A 183 4.62 -21.63 10.43
N LYS A 184 5.60 -20.78 10.71
CA LYS A 184 6.16 -20.59 12.04
C LYS A 184 5.93 -19.17 12.52
N VAL A 185 5.31 -19.01 13.69
CA VAL A 185 5.25 -17.72 14.39
C VAL A 185 6.57 -17.49 15.10
N ASP A 186 7.14 -16.30 14.96
CA ASP A 186 8.36 -15.91 15.63
C ASP A 186 8.20 -15.81 17.15
N THR A 187 9.32 -15.70 17.86
CA THR A 187 9.33 -15.61 19.32
C THR A 187 8.69 -14.32 19.82
N GLU A 188 8.95 -13.20 19.14
CA GLU A 188 8.47 -11.86 19.52
C GLU A 188 7.72 -11.22 18.36
N LYS A 189 6.84 -10.26 18.70
CA LYS A 189 6.19 -9.41 17.71
C LYS A 189 7.20 -8.42 17.13
N ALA A 190 6.98 -8.04 15.87
CA ALA A 190 7.69 -6.95 15.22
C ALA A 190 6.86 -5.66 15.29
N LEU A 191 7.52 -4.53 15.53
CA LEU A 191 6.89 -3.21 15.37
C LEU A 191 6.92 -2.83 13.89
N ILE A 192 5.75 -2.67 13.28
CA ILE A 192 5.58 -2.27 11.88
C ILE A 192 5.07 -0.83 11.84
N SER A 193 5.79 0.05 11.15
CA SER A 193 5.36 1.42 10.89
C SER A 193 4.63 1.49 9.56
N LEU A 194 3.34 1.81 9.61
CA LEU A 194 2.47 1.92 8.45
C LEU A 194 2.52 3.33 7.85
N GLU A 195 2.16 3.43 6.58
CA GLU A 195 2.24 4.65 5.77
C GLU A 195 1.23 5.73 6.23
N ASN A 196 0.17 5.33 6.95
CA ASN A 196 -0.74 6.25 7.61
C ASN A 196 -0.20 6.81 8.94
N GLY A 197 1.06 6.55 9.27
CA GLY A 197 1.75 7.04 10.47
C GLY A 197 1.43 6.27 11.75
N LYS A 198 0.65 5.18 11.68
CA LYS A 198 0.41 4.27 12.81
C LYS A 198 1.55 3.27 12.96
N ASN A 199 1.76 2.81 14.19
CA ASN A 199 2.64 1.68 14.47
C ASN A 199 1.80 0.52 15.02
N VAL A 200 2.10 -0.70 14.57
CA VAL A 200 1.40 -1.93 14.99
C VAL A 200 2.43 -2.95 15.47
N GLU A 201 2.20 -3.57 16.63
CA GLU A 201 2.99 -4.72 17.06
C GLU A 201 2.35 -6.00 16.52
N ALA A 202 2.97 -6.60 15.51
CA ALA A 202 2.41 -7.72 14.76
C ALA A 202 3.22 -9.01 14.95
N TRP A 203 2.54 -10.15 15.00
CA TRP A 203 3.15 -11.47 14.90
C TRP A 203 3.79 -11.63 13.52
N ARG A 204 5.10 -11.88 13.50
CA ARG A 204 5.82 -12.27 12.28
C ARG A 204 5.65 -13.78 12.08
N VAL A 205 4.99 -14.16 10.99
CA VAL A 205 4.67 -15.55 10.64
C VAL A 205 5.40 -15.92 9.36
N THR A 206 6.37 -16.83 9.42
CA THR A 206 7.33 -17.07 8.34
C THR A 206 7.22 -18.49 7.79
N ASN A 207 7.40 -18.60 6.48
CA ASN A 207 7.75 -19.82 5.78
C ASN A 207 9.04 -19.57 4.97
N ALA A 208 10.07 -20.38 5.21
CA ALA A 208 11.35 -20.32 4.49
C ALA A 208 11.62 -21.61 3.69
N GLN A 209 10.57 -22.34 3.32
CA GLN A 209 10.67 -23.50 2.43
C GLN A 209 10.69 -23.02 0.99
N HIS A 210 11.64 -23.57 0.22
CA HIS A 210 11.74 -23.26 -1.20
C HIS A 210 10.56 -23.85 -1.97
N PHE A 211 9.93 -23.05 -2.83
CA PHE A 211 8.78 -23.48 -3.62
C PHE A 211 8.70 -22.73 -4.95
N ASP A 212 8.44 -23.45 -6.04
CA ASP A 212 8.23 -22.82 -7.36
C ASP A 212 6.78 -22.33 -7.50
N TYR A 213 6.63 -21.02 -7.67
CA TYR A 213 5.34 -20.38 -7.95
C TYR A 213 5.44 -19.54 -9.22
N GLN A 214 4.64 -19.90 -10.24
CA GLN A 214 4.56 -19.19 -11.52
C GLN A 214 5.94 -18.91 -12.18
N GLY A 215 6.88 -19.85 -12.07
CA GLY A 215 8.22 -19.73 -12.66
C GLY A 215 9.23 -18.92 -11.83
N SER A 216 8.88 -18.55 -10.61
CA SER A 216 9.79 -17.96 -9.62
C SER A 216 9.94 -18.89 -8.42
N GLU A 217 11.16 -19.04 -7.92
CA GLU A 217 11.43 -19.79 -6.69
C GLU A 217 11.20 -18.87 -5.49
N VAL A 218 10.12 -19.06 -4.75
CA VAL A 218 9.91 -18.39 -3.45
C VAL A 218 10.88 -19.00 -2.45
N VAL A 219 11.68 -18.17 -1.78
CA VAL A 219 12.68 -18.61 -0.80
C VAL A 219 12.33 -18.19 0.63
N GLU A 220 11.56 -17.11 0.77
CA GLU A 220 10.99 -16.69 2.04
C GLU A 220 9.67 -15.98 1.80
N TYR A 221 8.69 -16.31 2.62
CA TYR A 221 7.45 -15.56 2.71
C TYR A 221 7.12 -15.27 4.17
N ILE A 222 6.77 -14.02 4.44
CA ILE A 222 6.44 -13.51 5.77
C ILE A 222 5.05 -12.91 5.70
N VAL A 223 4.23 -13.21 6.69
CA VAL A 223 2.95 -12.56 6.95
C VAL A 223 3.02 -11.88 8.32
N TRP A 224 2.57 -10.63 8.41
CA TRP A 224 2.39 -9.93 9.68
C TRP A 224 0.92 -9.84 10.03
N LEU A 225 0.57 -10.29 11.24
CA LEU A 225 -0.79 -10.28 11.78
C LEU A 225 -0.84 -9.60 13.14
N ASP A 226 -1.83 -8.76 13.39
CA ASP A 226 -2.16 -8.32 14.76
C ASP A 226 -2.77 -9.49 15.56
N ASP A 227 -3.02 -9.30 16.86
CA ASP A 227 -3.52 -10.34 17.77
C ASP A 227 -4.87 -10.93 17.35
N ASP A 228 -5.71 -10.14 16.70
CA ASP A 228 -7.05 -10.50 16.24
C ASP A 228 -7.08 -11.01 14.78
N GLY A 229 -5.90 -11.36 14.24
CA GLY A 229 -5.74 -11.81 12.87
C GLY A 229 -5.84 -10.71 11.81
N THR A 230 -5.87 -9.43 12.19
CA THR A 230 -5.82 -8.31 11.24
C THR A 230 -4.54 -8.39 10.40
N PRO A 231 -4.63 -8.43 9.05
CA PRO A 231 -3.46 -8.39 8.16
C PRO A 231 -2.76 -7.05 8.26
N VAL A 232 -1.48 -7.06 8.63
CA VAL A 232 -0.64 -5.85 8.71
C VAL A 232 0.25 -5.74 7.48
N GLY A 233 0.68 -6.86 6.91
CA GLY A 233 1.48 -6.86 5.70
C GLY A 233 1.99 -8.24 5.31
N VAL A 234 2.70 -8.29 4.19
CA VAL A 234 3.47 -9.46 3.76
C VAL A 234 4.81 -9.06 3.16
N GLN A 235 5.77 -9.95 3.21
CA GLN A 235 7.02 -9.83 2.46
C GLN A 235 7.29 -11.14 1.74
N ASN A 236 7.68 -11.05 0.48
CA ASN A 236 8.06 -12.20 -0.33
C ASN A 236 9.43 -11.94 -0.92
N THR A 237 10.35 -12.87 -0.67
CA THR A 237 11.62 -12.96 -1.38
C THR A 237 11.59 -14.15 -2.33
N SER A 238 11.86 -13.89 -3.60
CA SER A 238 11.88 -14.92 -4.64
C SER A 238 13.06 -14.76 -5.58
N ASN A 239 13.44 -15.84 -6.26
CA ASN A 239 14.46 -15.86 -7.29
C ASN A 239 13.82 -16.11 -8.66
N THR A 240 14.16 -15.27 -9.63
CA THR A 240 13.77 -15.46 -11.03
C THR A 240 15.02 -15.31 -11.90
N ALA A 241 15.35 -16.33 -12.71
CA ALA A 241 16.54 -16.34 -13.57
C ALA A 241 17.85 -15.98 -12.83
N GLY A 242 18.01 -16.47 -11.59
CA GLY A 242 19.19 -16.22 -10.75
C GLY A 242 19.27 -14.82 -10.11
N LYS A 243 18.22 -14.00 -10.24
CA LYS A 243 18.11 -12.70 -9.56
C LYS A 243 17.11 -12.80 -8.42
N SER A 244 17.54 -12.39 -7.24
CA SER A 244 16.65 -12.25 -6.08
C SER A 244 15.86 -10.96 -6.17
N ASN A 245 14.57 -11.03 -5.91
CA ASN A 245 13.66 -9.90 -5.80
C ASN A 245 12.90 -10.03 -4.49
N THR A 246 12.79 -8.93 -3.74
CA THR A 246 11.94 -8.84 -2.56
C THR A 246 10.90 -7.77 -2.79
N TYR A 247 9.66 -8.07 -2.44
CA TYR A 247 8.62 -7.07 -2.27
C TYR A 247 8.06 -7.09 -0.86
N VAL A 248 7.59 -5.94 -0.41
CA VAL A 248 6.93 -5.74 0.88
C VAL A 248 5.59 -5.06 0.63
N GLN A 249 4.55 -5.57 1.24
CA GLN A 249 3.20 -5.00 1.25
C GLN A 249 2.82 -4.65 2.68
N HIS A 250 2.31 -3.45 2.91
CA HIS A 250 1.68 -3.05 4.16
C HIS A 250 0.23 -2.70 3.94
N PHE A 251 -0.65 -3.23 4.79
CA PHE A 251 -2.08 -2.95 4.74
C PHE A 251 -2.47 -1.96 5.83
N TYR A 252 -3.22 -0.94 5.45
CA TYR A 252 -3.66 0.12 6.36
C TYR A 252 -5.00 0.69 5.91
N ASP A 253 -5.62 1.46 6.81
CA ASP A 253 -6.96 2.01 6.63
C ASP A 253 -7.99 0.94 6.22
N LEU A 254 -7.81 -0.28 6.74
CA LEU A 254 -8.73 -1.39 6.56
C LEU A 254 -10.13 -1.03 7.07
N GLY A 255 -11.15 -1.37 6.29
CA GLY A 255 -12.55 -1.03 6.57
C GLY A 255 -12.94 0.42 6.33
N GLN A 256 -11.99 1.30 5.96
CA GLN A 256 -12.32 2.67 5.57
C GLN A 256 -12.91 2.69 4.15
N PRO A 257 -13.98 3.49 3.90
CA PRO A 257 -14.56 3.58 2.57
C PRO A 257 -13.54 4.03 1.52
N VAL A 258 -13.55 3.36 0.36
CA VAL A 258 -12.74 3.73 -0.80
C VAL A 258 -13.63 3.97 -2.02
N THR A 259 -13.27 4.97 -2.84
CA THR A 259 -13.92 5.24 -4.12
C THR A 259 -13.07 4.70 -5.26
N ILE A 260 -13.56 3.67 -5.96
CA ILE A 260 -12.88 3.08 -7.12
C ILE A 260 -13.84 3.18 -8.31
N GLU A 261 -13.44 3.91 -9.34
CA GLU A 261 -14.24 4.21 -10.52
C GLU A 261 -13.39 4.01 -11.77
N ALA A 262 -14.05 3.68 -12.88
CA ALA A 262 -13.41 3.63 -14.19
C ALA A 262 -12.82 5.02 -14.53
N PRO A 263 -11.64 5.07 -15.16
CA PRO A 263 -11.05 6.34 -15.55
C PRO A 263 -11.88 7.04 -16.64
N PRO A 264 -11.82 8.39 -16.71
CA PRO A 264 -12.45 9.13 -17.79
C PRO A 264 -11.86 8.69 -19.14
N GLN A 265 -12.74 8.50 -20.13
CA GLN A 265 -12.39 8.17 -21.51
C GLN A 265 -12.27 9.45 -22.35
#